data_AF-W6RJ85-F1
#
_entry.id   AF-W6RJ85-F1
#
_cell.length_a   1.000
_cell.length_b   1.000
_cell.length_c   1.000
_cell.angle_alpha   90.00
_cell.angle_beta   90.00
_cell.angle_gamma   90.00
#
_symmetry.space_group_name_H-M   'P 1'
#
loop_
_entity.id
_entity.type
_entity.pdbx_description
1 polymer ?
#
loop_
_entity_poly.entity_id
_entity_poly.type
_entity_poly.pdbx_seq_one_letter_code
_entity_poly.pdbx_strand_id
1 'polypeptide(L)'
;MERANQTLQDRLVKEMRLRGIDTIEAANAYAPEFITDFNTRFGKPPRNPKDMHRPLADHENLDGAMCRKEVRTLSQSLTLRYDKVLFILDPTEISKPLAGQKVIVCDYPDGRLEIMHESFALPYRTFDTLRSVHRAEVVDNKRLDDMLSIVAELQAGREQQRSKSGPRRTGQKDHMFGIRDGSTANGYQKRGRKPGPRTDFMNDPAVIARREKALLRQPAAE
;
A
#
# COMPACT_ATOMS: atom_id res chain seq x y z
N MET A 1 7.60 -12.62 24.50
CA MET A 1 7.92 -11.27 23.95
C MET A 1 8.65 -10.49 25.02
N GLU A 2 9.90 -10.11 24.74
CA GLU A 2 10.76 -9.39 25.67
C GLU A 2 10.25 -7.96 25.93
N ARG A 3 10.38 -7.45 27.16
CA ARG A 3 10.02 -6.06 27.52
C ARG A 3 10.77 -5.01 26.66
N ALA A 4 11.95 -5.37 26.15
CA ALA A 4 12.76 -4.51 25.30
C ALA A 4 12.05 -4.10 23.99
N ASN A 5 11.32 -5.02 23.37
CA ASN A 5 10.60 -4.76 22.11
C ASN A 5 9.44 -3.77 22.30
N GLN A 6 8.79 -3.82 23.48
CA GLN A 6 7.78 -2.82 23.85
C GLN A 6 8.42 -1.45 24.13
N THR A 7 9.59 -1.42 24.80
CA THR A 7 10.28 -0.15 25.07
C THR A 7 10.79 0.55 23.82
N LEU A 8 11.24 -0.20 22.81
CA LEU A 8 11.69 0.37 21.53
C LEU A 8 10.52 1.00 20.78
N GLN A 9 9.41 0.25 20.63
CA GLN A 9 8.23 0.73 19.91
C GLN A 9 7.57 1.95 20.60
N ASP A 10 7.53 1.97 21.93
CA ASP A 10 6.96 3.10 22.68
C ASP A 10 7.88 4.33 22.68
N ARG A 11 9.21 4.16 22.80
CA ARG A 11 10.16 5.29 22.77
C ARG A 11 10.24 5.95 21.40
N LEU A 12 10.36 5.16 20.33
CA LEU A 12 10.47 5.71 18.97
C LEU A 12 9.32 6.66 18.66
N VAL A 13 8.07 6.26 18.98
CA VAL A 13 6.89 7.10 18.78
C VAL A 13 6.95 8.39 19.61
N LYS A 14 7.45 8.33 20.85
CA LYS A 14 7.58 9.50 21.71
C LYS A 14 8.64 10.47 21.22
N GLU A 15 9.79 9.98 20.77
CA GLU A 15 10.87 10.83 20.24
C GLU A 15 10.50 11.46 18.90
N MET A 16 9.87 10.70 17.99
CA MET A 16 9.29 11.27 16.77
C MET A 16 8.30 12.39 17.08
N ARG A 17 7.43 12.21 18.08
CA ARG A 17 6.50 13.27 18.53
C ARG A 17 7.21 14.46 19.17
N LEU A 18 8.33 14.26 19.87
CA LEU A 18 9.10 15.38 20.46
C LEU A 18 9.76 16.23 19.39
N ARG A 19 10.16 15.61 18.29
CA ARG A 19 10.79 16.26 17.13
C ARG A 19 9.79 16.78 16.09
N GLY A 20 8.49 16.61 16.33
CA GLY A 20 7.45 17.04 15.39
C GLY A 20 7.44 16.26 14.08
N ILE A 21 7.97 15.03 14.06
CA ILE A 21 8.02 14.19 12.86
C ILE A 21 6.64 13.59 12.60
N ASP A 22 6.07 13.89 11.44
CA ASP A 22 4.75 13.39 11.02
C ASP A 22 4.71 12.78 9.60
N THR A 23 5.86 12.75 8.90
CA THR A 23 6.03 12.13 7.57
C THR A 23 6.90 10.87 7.63
N ILE A 24 6.71 9.97 6.66
CA ILE A 24 7.51 8.74 6.54
C ILE A 24 8.97 9.09 6.18
N GLU A 25 9.15 10.09 5.33
CA GLU A 25 10.45 10.56 4.88
C GLU A 25 11.29 11.08 6.05
N ALA A 26 10.72 11.94 6.89
CA ALA A 26 11.40 12.47 8.07
C ALA A 26 11.64 11.37 9.13
N ALA A 27 10.71 10.42 9.26
CA ALA A 27 10.89 9.26 10.13
C ALA A 27 12.08 8.39 9.70
N ASN A 28 12.20 8.10 8.40
CA ASN A 28 13.29 7.33 7.83
C ASN A 28 14.64 8.06 7.96
N ALA A 29 14.66 9.38 7.80
CA ALA A 29 15.86 10.19 8.02
C ALA A 29 16.33 10.16 9.48
N TYR A 30 15.39 10.10 10.43
CA TYR A 30 15.69 10.05 11.86
C TYR A 30 16.07 8.64 12.38
N ALA A 31 15.66 7.57 11.68
CA ALA A 31 15.84 6.20 12.15
C ALA A 31 17.31 5.84 12.51
N PRO A 32 18.33 6.20 11.71
CA PRO A 32 19.73 5.91 12.03
C PRO A 32 20.20 6.57 13.34
N GLU A 33 19.80 7.81 13.58
CA GLU A 33 20.11 8.55 14.80
C GLU A 33 19.47 7.88 16.03
N PHE A 34 18.18 7.55 15.93
CA PHE A 34 17.46 6.85 16.99
C PHE A 34 18.09 5.48 17.30
N ILE A 35 18.42 4.68 16.29
CA ILE A 35 19.05 3.37 16.46
C ILE A 35 20.38 3.51 17.20
N THR A 36 21.16 4.55 16.87
CA THR A 36 22.45 4.80 17.51
C THR A 36 22.28 5.16 18.99
N ASP A 37 21.46 6.16 19.32
CA ASP A 37 21.19 6.53 20.72
C ASP A 37 20.56 5.38 21.53
N PHE A 38 19.63 4.65 20.93
CA PHE A 38 19.00 3.50 21.56
C PHE A 38 20.01 2.40 21.88
N ASN A 39 20.87 2.04 20.91
CA ASN A 39 21.89 1.01 21.11
C ASN A 39 22.96 1.45 22.12
N THR A 40 23.29 2.73 22.22
CA THR A 40 24.19 3.24 23.27
C THR A 40 23.62 3.04 24.67
N ARG A 41 22.30 3.22 24.85
CA ARG A 41 21.64 3.12 26.17
C ARG A 41 21.23 1.71 26.55
N PHE A 42 20.78 0.91 25.58
CA PHE A 42 20.13 -0.38 25.82
C PHE A 42 20.76 -1.54 25.06
N GLY A 43 21.67 -1.27 24.11
CA GLY A 43 22.37 -2.30 23.37
C GLY A 43 23.23 -3.14 24.30
N LYS A 44 23.11 -4.46 24.17
CA LYS A 44 24.01 -5.41 24.84
C LYS A 44 24.95 -6.00 23.79
N PRO A 45 26.26 -6.07 24.07
CA PRO A 45 27.17 -6.72 23.17
C PRO A 45 26.76 -8.20 23.01
N PRO A 46 26.81 -8.75 21.79
CA PRO A 46 26.52 -10.15 21.59
C PRO A 46 27.55 -10.99 22.34
N ARG A 47 27.12 -12.11 22.93
CA ARG A 47 28.02 -13.05 23.62
C ARG A 47 29.12 -13.58 22.70
N ASN A 48 28.82 -13.68 21.40
CA ASN A 48 29.77 -14.04 20.36
C ASN A 48 29.69 -12.97 19.26
N PRO A 49 30.80 -12.26 18.95
CA PRO A 49 30.82 -11.24 17.91
C PRO A 49 30.81 -11.82 16.48
N LYS A 50 30.88 -13.14 16.33
CA LYS A 50 30.83 -13.79 15.01
C LYS A 50 29.48 -13.52 14.35
N ASP A 51 29.53 -12.92 13.16
CA ASP A 51 28.37 -12.80 12.30
C ASP A 51 27.93 -14.20 11.84
N MET A 52 26.69 -14.55 12.18
CA MET A 52 26.04 -15.81 11.82
C MET A 52 24.90 -15.58 10.82
N HIS A 53 24.73 -14.36 10.32
CA HIS A 53 23.76 -14.07 9.27
C HIS A 53 24.18 -14.79 7.99
N ARG A 54 23.19 -15.44 7.36
CA ARG A 54 23.38 -16.04 6.04
C ARG A 54 23.34 -14.90 5.01
N PRO A 55 24.38 -14.73 4.18
CA PRO A 55 24.30 -13.78 3.07
C PRO A 55 23.19 -14.23 2.10
N LEU A 56 22.50 -13.26 1.52
CA LEU A 56 21.53 -13.53 0.47
C LEU A 56 22.24 -14.20 -0.71
N ALA A 57 21.75 -15.35 -1.15
CA ALA A 57 22.33 -16.04 -2.29
C ALA A 57 21.84 -15.44 -3.61
N ASP A 58 22.66 -15.47 -4.67
CA ASP A 58 22.32 -14.85 -5.97
C ASP A 58 21.03 -15.38 -6.61
N HIS A 59 20.61 -16.60 -6.26
CA HIS A 59 19.39 -17.23 -6.75
C HIS A 59 18.15 -16.93 -5.88
N GLU A 60 18.30 -16.25 -4.75
CA GLU A 60 17.20 -15.89 -3.85
C GLU A 60 16.53 -14.59 -4.33
N ASN A 61 15.30 -14.72 -4.83
CA ASN A 61 14.51 -13.57 -5.27
C ASN A 61 13.65 -13.02 -4.11
N LEU A 62 14.14 -11.97 -3.44
CA LEU A 62 13.41 -11.30 -2.36
C LEU A 62 12.10 -10.66 -2.81
N ASP A 63 12.08 -10.02 -3.99
CA ASP A 63 10.87 -9.39 -4.52
C ASP A 63 9.76 -10.41 -4.70
N GLY A 64 10.09 -11.56 -5.30
CA GLY A 64 9.16 -12.67 -5.48
C GLY A 64 8.76 -13.35 -4.16
N ALA A 65 9.56 -13.24 -3.10
CA ALA A 65 9.23 -13.77 -1.78
C ALA A 65 8.30 -12.81 -1.00
N MET A 66 8.49 -11.50 -1.17
CA MET A 66 7.78 -10.45 -0.41
C MET A 66 6.54 -9.91 -1.13
N CYS A 67 6.29 -10.31 -2.38
CA CYS A 67 5.08 -9.94 -3.11
C CYS A 67 3.83 -10.64 -2.55
N ARG A 68 2.67 -10.03 -2.74
CA ARG A 68 1.40 -10.66 -2.42
C ARG A 68 1.04 -11.65 -3.51
N LYS A 69 0.90 -12.91 -3.14
CA LYS A 69 0.52 -14.01 -4.05
C LYS A 69 -0.95 -14.35 -3.89
N GLU A 70 -1.67 -14.42 -5.00
CA GLU A 70 -3.05 -14.88 -5.02
C GLU A 70 -3.24 -15.92 -6.12
N VAL A 71 -3.79 -17.07 -5.74
CA VAL A 71 -4.07 -18.16 -6.68
C VAL A 71 -5.36 -17.87 -7.42
N ARG A 72 -5.33 -17.95 -8.75
CA ARG A 72 -6.48 -17.76 -9.63
C ARG A 72 -6.57 -18.89 -10.64
N THR A 73 -7.78 -19.26 -11.02
CA THR A 73 -8.01 -20.24 -12.09
C THR A 73 -8.18 -19.49 -13.41
N LEU A 74 -7.45 -19.92 -14.44
CA LEU A 74 -7.63 -19.44 -15.81
C LEU A 74 -8.92 -19.98 -16.40
N SER A 75 -9.64 -19.14 -17.14
CA SER A 75 -10.74 -19.60 -17.99
C SER A 75 -10.22 -20.46 -19.15
N GLN A 76 -11.15 -21.14 -19.83
CA GLN A 76 -10.84 -21.85 -21.08
C GLN A 76 -10.33 -20.92 -22.20
N SER A 77 -10.66 -19.62 -22.10
CA SER A 77 -10.19 -18.56 -22.99
C SER A 77 -8.90 -17.87 -22.53
N LEU A 78 -8.16 -18.46 -21.59
CA LEU A 78 -6.92 -17.90 -21.03
C LEU A 78 -7.09 -16.52 -20.39
N THR A 79 -8.24 -16.30 -19.73
CA THR A 79 -8.51 -15.05 -19.00
C THR A 79 -8.65 -15.30 -17.50
N LEU A 80 -8.28 -14.31 -16.70
CA LEU A 80 -8.57 -14.29 -15.27
C LEU A 80 -8.97 -12.88 -14.83
N ARG A 81 -9.75 -12.80 -13.77
CA ARG A 81 -10.13 -11.51 -13.17
C ARG A 81 -9.36 -11.30 -11.87
N TYR A 82 -8.76 -10.13 -11.75
CA TYR A 82 -8.10 -9.68 -10.53
C TYR A 82 -8.39 -8.20 -10.32
N ASP A 83 -8.93 -7.88 -9.14
CA ASP A 83 -9.32 -6.53 -8.75
C ASP A 83 -10.13 -5.72 -9.80
N LYS A 84 -11.16 -6.35 -10.38
CA LYS A 84 -12.03 -5.80 -11.44
C LYS A 84 -11.31 -5.49 -12.77
N VAL A 85 -10.04 -5.84 -12.91
CA VAL A 85 -9.33 -5.88 -14.18
C VAL A 85 -9.39 -7.30 -14.73
N LEU A 86 -9.68 -7.43 -16.02
CA LEU A 86 -9.60 -8.68 -16.75
C LEU A 86 -8.19 -8.79 -17.36
N PHE A 87 -7.48 -9.83 -16.98
CA PHE A 87 -6.19 -10.19 -17.55
C PHE A 87 -6.43 -11.26 -18.62
N ILE A 88 -5.88 -11.03 -19.80
CA ILE A 88 -5.98 -11.94 -20.94
C ILE A 88 -4.56 -12.36 -21.25
N LEU A 89 -4.22 -13.63 -21.03
CA LEU A 89 -2.89 -14.14 -21.34
C LEU A 89 -2.71 -14.24 -22.87
N ASP A 90 -1.51 -13.97 -23.33
CA ASP A 90 -1.17 -14.22 -24.73
C ASP A 90 -1.04 -15.73 -24.96
N PRO A 91 -1.56 -16.27 -26.08
CA PRO A 91 -1.56 -17.70 -26.35
C PRO A 91 -0.17 -18.19 -26.81
N THR A 92 0.70 -18.48 -25.85
CA THR A 92 2.03 -19.08 -26.05
C THR A 92 1.97 -20.59 -25.84
N GLU A 93 3.04 -21.30 -26.21
CA GLU A 93 3.14 -22.76 -25.97
C GLU A 93 3.02 -23.11 -24.47
N ILE A 94 3.40 -22.18 -23.58
CA ILE A 94 3.29 -22.35 -22.14
C ILE A 94 1.87 -22.05 -21.64
N SER A 95 1.20 -21.01 -22.16
CA SER A 95 -0.10 -20.58 -21.62
C SER A 95 -1.28 -21.40 -22.16
N LYS A 96 -1.25 -21.85 -23.41
CA LYS A 96 -2.30 -22.67 -24.04
C LYS A 96 -2.72 -23.90 -23.19
N PRO A 97 -1.80 -24.74 -22.68
CA PRO A 97 -2.19 -25.90 -21.86
C PRO A 97 -2.73 -25.51 -20.48
N LEU A 98 -2.52 -24.26 -20.03
CA LEU A 98 -2.96 -23.78 -18.71
C LEU A 98 -4.44 -23.37 -18.68
N ALA A 99 -5.19 -23.53 -19.77
CA ALA A 99 -6.63 -23.32 -19.80
C ALA A 99 -7.33 -24.18 -18.73
N GLY A 100 -8.07 -23.54 -17.81
CA GLY A 100 -8.71 -24.22 -16.68
C GLY A 100 -7.79 -24.52 -15.48
N GLN A 101 -6.49 -24.21 -15.58
CA GLN A 101 -5.51 -24.47 -14.52
C GLN A 101 -5.34 -23.29 -13.56
N LYS A 102 -4.68 -23.54 -12.42
CA LYS A 102 -4.36 -22.53 -11.42
C LYS A 102 -3.06 -21.83 -11.77
N VAL A 103 -3.07 -20.51 -11.69
CA VAL A 103 -1.89 -19.64 -11.82
C VAL A 103 -1.78 -18.74 -10.59
N ILE A 104 -0.61 -18.15 -10.39
CA ILE A 104 -0.32 -17.26 -9.27
C ILE A 104 -0.24 -15.83 -9.80
N VAL A 105 -1.06 -14.94 -9.24
CA VAL A 105 -0.94 -13.49 -9.44
C VAL A 105 -0.03 -12.94 -8.34
N CYS A 106 1.11 -12.38 -8.73
CA CYS A 106 2.07 -11.72 -7.87
C CYS A 106 1.87 -10.20 -7.95
N ASP A 107 1.38 -9.58 -6.88
CA ASP A 107 1.20 -8.13 -6.74
C ASP A 107 2.35 -7.57 -5.87
N TYR A 108 3.24 -6.78 -6.48
CA TYR A 108 4.47 -6.31 -5.86
C TYR A 108 4.27 -4.97 -5.12
N PRO A 109 5.02 -4.69 -4.04
CA PRO A 109 4.91 -3.43 -3.30
C PRO A 109 5.27 -2.17 -4.09
N ASP A 110 6.00 -2.32 -5.20
CA ASP A 110 6.35 -1.23 -6.12
C ASP A 110 5.23 -0.87 -7.11
N GLY A 111 4.22 -1.74 -7.26
CA GLY A 111 3.10 -1.58 -8.19
C GLY A 111 3.17 -2.50 -9.43
N ARG A 112 4.26 -3.25 -9.61
CA ARG A 112 4.35 -4.29 -10.65
C ARG A 112 3.36 -5.42 -10.36
N LEU A 113 2.91 -6.06 -11.43
CA LEU A 113 2.08 -7.25 -11.33
C LEU A 113 2.54 -8.29 -12.35
N GLU A 114 2.75 -9.51 -11.88
CA GLU A 114 3.15 -10.63 -12.72
C GLU A 114 2.15 -11.78 -12.55
N ILE A 115 1.89 -12.50 -13.64
CA ILE A 115 1.13 -13.75 -13.59
C ILE A 115 2.13 -14.85 -13.84
N MET A 116 2.24 -15.78 -12.90
CA MET A 116 3.22 -16.86 -12.94
C MET A 116 2.53 -18.21 -12.91
N HIS A 117 3.13 -19.16 -13.63
CA HIS A 117 2.89 -20.58 -13.44
C HIS A 117 4.25 -21.25 -13.19
N GLU A 118 4.37 -21.90 -12.04
CA GLU A 118 5.66 -22.41 -11.55
C GLU A 118 6.74 -21.31 -11.55
N SER A 119 7.73 -21.42 -12.44
CA SER A 119 8.82 -20.45 -12.58
C SER A 119 8.67 -19.56 -13.83
N PHE A 120 7.61 -19.72 -14.62
CA PHE A 120 7.40 -19.00 -15.87
C PHE A 120 6.47 -17.82 -15.69
N ALA A 121 6.93 -16.63 -16.08
CA ALA A 121 6.09 -15.46 -16.23
C ALA A 121 5.25 -15.58 -17.51
N LEU A 122 3.94 -15.37 -17.39
CA LEU A 122 2.99 -15.46 -18.48
C LEU A 122 2.71 -14.05 -19.02
N PRO A 123 3.01 -13.78 -20.30
CA PRO A 123 2.69 -12.48 -20.91
C PRO A 123 1.18 -12.28 -20.97
N TYR A 124 0.75 -11.04 -20.74
CA TYR A 124 -0.66 -10.70 -20.66
C TYR A 124 -0.95 -9.30 -21.17
N ARG A 125 -2.20 -9.11 -21.57
CA ARG A 125 -2.82 -7.81 -21.80
C ARG A 125 -3.97 -7.60 -20.82
N THR A 126 -4.23 -6.34 -20.48
CA THR A 126 -5.27 -5.98 -19.51
C THR A 126 -6.46 -5.30 -20.18
N PHE A 127 -7.64 -5.61 -19.68
CA PHE A 127 -8.86 -4.90 -19.97
C PHE A 127 -9.47 -4.44 -18.65
N ASP A 128 -9.41 -3.14 -18.40
CA ASP A 128 -9.97 -2.55 -17.19
C ASP A 128 -11.48 -2.37 -17.35
N THR A 129 -12.25 -3.15 -16.60
CA THR A 129 -13.72 -3.10 -16.62
C THR A 129 -14.26 -1.79 -16.02
N LEU A 130 -13.45 -1.09 -15.22
CA LEU A 130 -13.82 0.21 -14.65
C LEU A 130 -13.48 1.37 -15.57
N ARG A 131 -12.80 1.15 -16.71
CA ARG A 131 -12.46 2.24 -17.62
C ARG A 131 -13.74 2.89 -18.15
N SER A 132 -13.94 4.18 -17.87
CA SER A 132 -14.95 4.94 -18.60
C SER A 132 -14.51 5.09 -20.05
N VAL A 133 -15.46 4.91 -20.96
CA VAL A 133 -15.24 5.21 -22.37
C VAL A 133 -15.41 6.72 -22.53
N HIS A 134 -14.49 7.37 -23.23
CA HIS A 134 -14.61 8.79 -23.56
C HIS A 134 -15.93 8.98 -24.32
N ARG A 135 -16.87 9.71 -23.70
CA ARG A 135 -18.18 9.95 -24.31
C ARG A 135 -17.99 10.96 -25.44
N ALA A 136 -18.53 10.66 -26.61
CA ALA A 136 -18.72 11.68 -27.63
C ALA A 136 -19.70 12.73 -27.10
N GLU A 137 -19.58 13.96 -27.59
CA GLU A 137 -20.53 15.02 -27.30
C GLU A 137 -21.94 14.54 -27.63
N VAL A 138 -22.86 14.68 -26.67
CA VAL A 138 -24.26 14.30 -26.88
C VAL A 138 -24.84 15.34 -27.84
N VAL A 139 -25.10 14.93 -29.08
CA VAL A 139 -25.78 15.77 -30.07
C VAL A 139 -27.27 15.76 -29.77
N ASP A 140 -27.89 16.95 -29.74
CA ASP A 140 -29.31 17.13 -29.45
C ASP A 140 -30.18 16.23 -30.34
N ASN A 141 -31.02 15.42 -29.69
CA ASN A 141 -32.01 14.60 -30.35
C ASN A 141 -33.36 14.69 -29.62
N LYS A 142 -34.30 15.34 -30.28
CA LYS A 142 -35.67 15.63 -29.83
C LYS A 142 -36.44 14.46 -29.20
N ARG A 143 -36.06 13.20 -29.46
CA ARG A 143 -36.74 12.00 -28.93
C ARG A 143 -35.92 11.24 -27.87
N LEU A 144 -34.65 11.54 -27.71
CA LEU A 144 -33.74 10.79 -26.84
C LEU A 144 -33.12 11.64 -25.73
N ASP A 145 -33.20 12.97 -25.79
CA ASP A 145 -32.56 13.86 -24.81
C ASP A 145 -32.97 13.56 -23.36
N ASP A 146 -34.27 13.35 -23.09
CA ASP A 146 -34.77 13.01 -21.75
C ASP A 146 -34.25 11.66 -21.24
N MET A 147 -34.11 10.66 -22.13
CA MET A 147 -33.55 9.36 -21.73
C MET A 147 -32.03 9.43 -21.58
N LEU A 148 -31.35 10.24 -22.39
CA LEU A 148 -29.91 10.44 -22.32
C LEU A 148 -29.49 11.23 -21.08
N SER A 149 -30.32 12.15 -20.60
CA SER A 149 -30.11 12.87 -19.33
C SER A 149 -30.27 11.95 -18.12
N ILE A 150 -31.33 11.13 -18.08
CA ILE A 150 -31.52 10.11 -17.03
C ILE A 150 -30.34 9.12 -17.01
N VAL A 151 -29.88 8.65 -18.17
CA VAL A 151 -28.71 7.77 -18.26
C VAL A 151 -27.45 8.48 -17.79
N ALA A 152 -27.29 9.78 -18.07
CA ALA A 152 -26.15 10.57 -17.59
C ALA A 152 -26.14 10.67 -16.06
N GLU A 153 -27.28 10.98 -15.43
CA GLU A 153 -27.41 11.05 -13.97
C GLU A 153 -27.15 9.69 -13.29
N LEU A 154 -27.73 8.61 -13.83
CA LEU A 154 -27.50 7.24 -13.34
C LEU A 154 -26.03 6.83 -13.43
N GLN A 155 -25.31 7.29 -14.45
CA GLN A 155 -23.89 7.00 -14.60
C GLN A 155 -23.01 7.90 -13.72
N ALA A 156 -23.37 9.17 -13.52
CA ALA A 156 -22.68 10.07 -12.60
C ALA A 156 -22.71 9.56 -11.15
N GLY A 157 -23.81 8.90 -10.75
CA GLY A 157 -23.96 8.25 -9.44
C GLY A 157 -23.22 6.91 -9.27
N ARG A 158 -22.55 6.37 -10.31
CA ARG A 158 -21.86 5.07 -10.19
C ARG A 158 -20.56 5.20 -9.40
N GLU A 159 -20.53 4.61 -8.21
CA GLU A 159 -19.30 4.41 -7.46
C GLU A 159 -18.38 3.41 -8.16
N GLN A 160 -17.37 3.91 -8.88
CA GLN A 160 -16.32 3.09 -9.48
C GLN A 160 -15.28 2.65 -8.42
N GLN A 161 -15.69 1.81 -7.46
CA GLN A 161 -14.76 1.28 -6.47
C GLN A 161 -14.07 0.01 -6.97
N ARG A 162 -12.79 -0.16 -6.67
CA ARG A 162 -12.06 -1.44 -6.81
C ARG A 162 -12.61 -2.50 -5.83
N SER A 163 -12.16 -3.74 -5.93
CA SER A 163 -12.59 -4.82 -5.03
C SER A 163 -12.14 -4.54 -3.59
N LYS A 164 -13.04 -4.74 -2.62
CA LYS A 164 -12.69 -4.68 -1.19
C LYS A 164 -11.84 -5.88 -0.73
N SER A 165 -11.78 -6.93 -1.54
CA SER A 165 -11.02 -8.15 -1.24
C SER A 165 -9.55 -8.09 -1.67
N GLY A 166 -9.19 -7.10 -2.50
CA GLY A 166 -7.82 -6.90 -2.95
C GLY A 166 -6.93 -6.28 -1.87
N PRO A 167 -5.59 -6.32 -2.04
CA PRO A 167 -4.70 -5.56 -1.19
C PRO A 167 -5.00 -4.06 -1.27
N ARG A 168 -4.78 -3.36 -0.16
CA ARG A 168 -4.75 -1.89 -0.17
C ARG A 168 -3.43 -1.44 -0.77
N ARG A 169 -3.50 -0.59 -1.80
CA ARG A 169 -2.35 -0.13 -2.59
C ARG A 169 -1.87 1.26 -2.22
N THR A 170 -2.17 1.73 -1.01
CA THR A 170 -1.86 3.09 -0.55
C THR A 170 -0.37 3.44 -0.61
N GLY A 171 0.52 2.45 -0.50
CA GLY A 171 1.98 2.63 -0.59
C GLY A 171 2.58 2.38 -1.98
N GLN A 172 1.79 1.88 -2.94
CA GLN A 172 2.27 1.63 -4.30
C GLN A 172 2.19 2.93 -5.10
N LYS A 173 3.31 3.40 -5.65
CA LYS A 173 3.38 4.69 -6.36
C LYS A 173 2.89 4.58 -7.81
N ASP A 174 3.20 3.48 -8.49
CA ASP A 174 2.93 3.31 -9.92
C ASP A 174 2.26 1.96 -10.21
N HIS A 175 0.99 1.82 -9.79
CA HIS A 175 0.21 0.60 -9.97
C HIS A 175 -0.87 0.75 -11.04
N MET A 176 -1.12 -0.31 -11.81
CA MET A 176 -2.11 -0.28 -12.91
C MET A 176 -3.57 -0.10 -12.47
N PHE A 177 -3.89 -0.28 -11.19
CA PHE A 177 -5.26 -0.20 -10.66
C PHE A 177 -5.77 1.21 -10.35
N GLY A 178 -5.00 2.26 -10.65
CA GLY A 178 -5.45 3.65 -10.48
C GLY A 178 -6.73 3.92 -11.27
N ILE A 179 -7.65 4.72 -10.72
CA ILE A 179 -8.86 5.12 -11.43
C ILE A 179 -8.48 6.33 -12.29
N ARG A 180 -8.55 6.18 -13.62
CA ARG A 180 -8.05 7.18 -14.59
C ARG A 180 -9.01 8.36 -14.80
N ASP A 181 -10.24 8.29 -14.32
CA ASP A 181 -11.30 9.31 -14.48
C ASP A 181 -11.11 10.55 -13.59
N GLY A 182 -9.94 10.73 -12.96
CA GLY A 182 -9.73 11.78 -11.96
C GLY A 182 -10.50 11.56 -10.64
N SER A 183 -11.31 10.49 -10.55
CA SER A 183 -11.95 10.08 -9.31
C SER A 183 -10.89 9.49 -8.37
N THR A 184 -10.59 10.22 -7.32
CA THR A 184 -9.76 9.70 -6.24
C THR A 184 -10.54 8.60 -5.54
N ALA A 185 -9.99 7.39 -5.46
CA ALA A 185 -10.44 6.42 -4.48
C ALA A 185 -10.53 7.13 -3.12
N ASN A 186 -11.56 6.85 -2.32
CA ASN A 186 -11.65 7.36 -0.95
C ASN A 186 -10.38 6.92 -0.21
N GLY A 187 -9.38 7.79 -0.21
CA GLY A 187 -8.12 7.55 0.44
C GLY A 187 -8.35 7.36 1.92
N TYR A 188 -7.27 7.14 2.67
CA TYR A 188 -7.38 7.26 4.11
C TYR A 188 -7.77 8.71 4.47
N GLN A 189 -9.06 8.97 4.63
CA GLN A 189 -9.52 10.15 5.32
C GLN A 189 -9.08 9.98 6.77
N LYS A 190 -8.13 10.81 7.19
CA LYS A 190 -7.66 10.88 8.58
C LYS A 190 -8.88 11.19 9.42
N ARG A 191 -9.49 10.15 9.98
CA ARG A 191 -10.58 10.31 10.93
C ARG A 191 -10.04 11.17 12.06
N GLY A 192 -10.76 12.22 12.40
CA GLY A 192 -10.44 13.03 13.58
C GLY A 192 -10.16 12.10 14.75
N ARG A 193 -9.12 12.41 15.53
CA ARG A 193 -8.75 11.60 16.69
C ARG A 193 -9.99 11.52 17.58
N LYS A 194 -10.53 10.31 17.80
CA LYS A 194 -11.57 10.13 18.82
C LYS A 194 -11.02 10.71 20.14
N PRO A 195 -11.85 11.35 20.97
CA PRO A 195 -11.42 11.78 22.29
C PRO A 195 -10.72 10.60 22.96
N GLY A 196 -9.48 10.80 23.38
CA GLY A 196 -8.75 9.76 24.10
C GLY A 196 -9.51 9.35 25.36
N PRO A 197 -9.11 8.25 26.02
CA PRO A 197 -9.57 7.95 27.38
C PRO A 197 -9.48 9.22 28.25
N ARG A 198 -10.38 9.41 29.23
CA ARG A 198 -10.35 10.58 30.14
C ARG A 198 -9.01 10.71 30.90
N THR A 199 -8.19 9.66 30.91
CA THR A 199 -6.85 9.58 31.49
C THR A 199 -5.72 9.91 30.51
N ASP A 200 -6.00 10.25 29.24
CA ASP A 200 -4.99 10.60 28.22
C ASP A 200 -4.42 12.00 28.46
N PHE A 201 -3.41 12.10 29.32
CA PHE A 201 -2.72 13.34 29.69
C PHE A 201 -1.92 13.97 28.53
N MET A 202 -1.76 13.27 27.40
CA MET A 202 -0.97 13.75 26.26
C MET A 202 -1.60 14.93 25.52
N ASN A 203 -2.91 15.15 25.68
CA ASN A 203 -3.62 16.30 25.10
C ASN A 203 -4.03 17.34 26.17
N ASP A 204 -3.56 17.17 27.40
CA ASP A 204 -3.83 18.13 28.48
C ASP A 204 -3.06 19.44 28.20
N PRO A 205 -3.72 20.60 28.11
CA PRO A 205 -3.07 21.88 27.83
C PRO A 205 -1.96 22.22 28.84
N ALA A 206 -2.07 21.79 30.10
CA ALA A 206 -1.03 22.01 31.11
C ALA A 206 0.21 21.14 30.84
N VAL A 207 0.02 19.92 30.33
CA VAL A 207 1.11 19.01 29.96
C VAL A 207 1.80 19.48 28.68
N ILE A 208 1.03 19.97 27.70
CA ILE A 208 1.55 20.56 26.46
C ILE A 208 2.44 21.75 26.76
N ALA A 209 1.95 22.72 27.55
CA ALA A 209 2.71 23.90 27.93
C ALA A 209 4.01 23.55 28.70
N ARG A 210 3.95 22.54 29.59
CA ARG A 210 5.14 22.06 30.32
C ARG A 210 6.15 21.40 29.37
N ARG A 211 5.68 20.70 28.33
CA ARG A 211 6.52 20.06 27.31
C ARG A 211 7.18 21.09 26.41
N GLU A 212 6.44 22.09 25.93
CA GLU A 212 6.99 23.20 25.13
C GLU A 212 8.09 23.94 25.90
N LYS A 213 7.85 24.22 27.19
CA LYS A 213 8.84 24.84 28.07
C LYS A 213 10.07 23.97 28.30
N ALA A 214 9.94 22.64 28.27
CA ALA A 214 11.07 21.72 28.40
C ALA A 214 11.89 21.62 27.10
N LEU A 215 11.22 21.60 25.94
CA LEU A 215 11.86 21.61 24.61
C LEU A 215 12.68 22.89 24.40
N LEU A 216 12.15 24.05 24.80
CA LEU A 216 12.87 25.34 24.79
C LEU A 216 14.10 25.38 25.71
N ARG A 217 14.21 24.42 26.64
CA ARG A 217 15.29 24.35 27.63
C ARG A 217 16.38 23.36 27.25
N GLN A 218 16.19 22.57 26.20
CA GLN A 218 17.23 21.69 25.68
C GLN A 218 18.16 22.51 24.76
N PRO A 219 19.49 22.49 24.97
CA PRO A 219 20.40 23.11 24.01
C PRO A 219 20.26 22.39 22.67
N ALA A 220 20.28 23.15 21.57
CA ALA A 220 20.38 22.58 20.23
C ALA A 220 21.65 21.70 20.19
N ALA A 221 21.49 20.43 19.80
CA ALA A 221 22.64 19.54 19.65
C ALA A 221 23.53 20.06 18.50
N GLU A 222 24.80 20.34 18.82
CA GLU A 222 25.90 20.39 17.85
C GLU A 222 26.32 18.99 17.43
#